data_AF-A0A6J0BDE5-F1
#
_entry.id   AF-A0A6J0BDE5-F1
#
_cell.length_a   1.000
_cell.length_b   1.000
_cell.length_c   1.000
_cell.angle_alpha   90.00
_cell.angle_beta   90.00
_cell.angle_gamma   90.00
#
_symmetry.space_group_name_H-M   'P 1'
#
loop_
_entity.id
_entity.type
_entity.pdbx_description
1 polymer ?
#
loop_
_entity_poly.entity_id
_entity_poly.type
_entity_poly.pdbx_seq_one_letter_code
_entity_poly.pdbx_strand_id
1 'polypeptide(L)'
;MERNSDAISSLRSLRTMMAMHRESPEEAHFCTLDNLSEALSTLSEELESLGFLPTALNINESQSLESIKSTCVKLINASWGLVHEHRMLMRVNEQASDVQHRTASDNSSLTNHVKRLKENLEKKQYLLCESQERERRLKVKCESLSREFKHEKDEAVKLRKQLQSKDIQHAHEVKRLQQSGHKLRDQLQKSVGMYVPRDKASQNIQEEHERQLNMYKQTICRLQESNSQLLLDINDLKDALSLHSEAIDLQAEASGIWNDADI
;
A
#
# COMPACT_ATOMS: atom_id res chain seq x y z
N MET A 1 -46.67 5.86 -38.58
CA MET A 1 -46.29 7.24 -38.94
C MET A 1 -46.90 7.69 -40.27
N GLU A 2 -47.44 6.80 -41.11
CA GLU A 2 -47.96 7.16 -42.44
C GLU A 2 -49.29 7.94 -42.45
N ARG A 3 -50.23 7.62 -41.55
CA ARG A 3 -51.57 8.27 -41.54
C ARG A 3 -51.58 9.79 -41.30
N ASN A 4 -50.54 10.35 -40.69
CA ASN A 4 -50.44 11.80 -40.46
C ASN A 4 -49.82 12.55 -41.66
N SER A 5 -49.11 11.85 -42.53
CA SER A 5 -48.52 12.44 -43.75
C SER A 5 -49.61 12.80 -44.75
N ASP A 6 -50.61 11.92 -44.91
CA ASP A 6 -51.67 12.07 -45.90
C ASP A 6 -52.64 13.22 -45.57
N ALA A 7 -52.98 13.40 -44.28
CA ALA A 7 -53.81 14.51 -43.84
C ALA A 7 -53.12 15.88 -44.00
N ILE A 8 -51.81 15.95 -43.70
CA ILE A 8 -50.99 17.15 -43.87
C ILE A 8 -50.77 17.47 -45.35
N SER A 9 -50.65 16.43 -46.20
CA SER A 9 -50.59 16.55 -47.65
C SER A 9 -51.90 17.12 -48.23
N SER A 10 -53.05 16.59 -47.82
CA SER A 10 -54.37 17.10 -48.25
C SER A 10 -54.65 18.53 -47.81
N LEU A 11 -54.26 18.92 -46.58
CA LEU A 11 -54.43 20.30 -46.11
C LEU A 11 -53.49 21.30 -46.80
N ARG A 12 -52.24 20.91 -47.11
CA ARG A 12 -51.37 21.71 -47.97
C ARG A 12 -51.96 21.83 -49.37
N SER A 13 -52.50 20.75 -49.93
CA SER A 13 -53.14 20.75 -51.25
C SER A 13 -54.33 21.72 -51.31
N LEU A 14 -55.21 21.72 -50.31
CA LEU A 14 -56.34 22.66 -50.22
C LEU A 14 -55.88 24.11 -50.06
N ARG A 15 -54.88 24.38 -49.20
CA ARG A 15 -54.34 25.73 -48.99
C ARG A 15 -53.62 26.25 -50.23
N THR A 16 -52.91 25.38 -50.95
CA THR A 16 -52.26 25.71 -52.23
C THR A 16 -53.30 25.92 -53.33
N MET A 17 -54.36 25.12 -53.42
CA MET A 17 -55.47 25.35 -54.36
C MET A 17 -56.19 26.68 -54.10
N MET A 18 -56.42 27.04 -52.83
CA MET A 18 -57.01 28.34 -52.47
C MET A 18 -56.06 29.52 -52.73
N ALA A 19 -54.74 29.32 -52.63
CA ALA A 19 -53.73 30.34 -52.95
C ALA A 19 -53.51 30.50 -54.46
N MET A 20 -53.57 29.41 -55.23
CA MET A 20 -53.46 29.41 -56.70
C MET A 20 -54.64 30.10 -57.38
N HIS A 21 -55.82 30.08 -56.76
CA HIS A 21 -56.99 30.81 -57.27
C HIS A 21 -56.90 32.35 -57.14
N ARG A 22 -55.86 32.87 -56.48
CA ARG A 22 -55.64 34.31 -56.32
C ARG A 22 -54.85 34.97 -57.45
N GLU A 23 -54.22 34.19 -58.35
CA GLU A 23 -53.26 34.72 -59.35
C GLU A 23 -53.60 34.40 -60.82
N SER A 24 -54.87 34.19 -61.19
CA SER A 24 -55.29 34.16 -62.60
C SER A 24 -56.73 34.67 -62.80
N PRO A 25 -56.94 35.79 -63.52
CA PRO A 25 -58.25 36.23 -63.96
C PRO A 25 -58.36 36.11 -65.49
N GLU A 26 -58.43 34.88 -66.00
CA GLU A 26 -59.25 34.66 -67.19
C GLU A 26 -60.60 34.17 -66.68
N GLU A 27 -61.52 35.11 -66.47
CA GLU A 27 -62.88 34.86 -65.98
C GLU A 27 -63.65 34.03 -67.03
N ALA A 28 -63.46 32.73 -67.01
CA ALA A 28 -64.48 31.80 -67.45
C ALA A 28 -65.67 31.99 -66.49
N HIS A 29 -66.62 32.82 -66.90
CA HIS A 29 -67.81 33.10 -66.11
C HIS A 29 -68.59 31.79 -65.93
N PHE A 30 -68.68 31.31 -64.69
CA PHE A 30 -69.41 30.08 -64.34
C PHE A 30 -70.87 30.10 -64.86
N CYS A 31 -71.48 31.30 -64.88
CA CYS A 31 -72.84 31.51 -65.35
C CYS A 31 -72.89 32.66 -66.37
N THR A 32 -73.57 32.41 -67.48
CA THR A 32 -73.86 33.32 -68.60
C THR A 32 -75.35 33.21 -68.93
N LEU A 33 -75.89 34.10 -69.77
CA LEU A 33 -77.31 34.04 -70.14
C LEU A 33 -77.67 32.73 -70.87
N ASP A 34 -76.73 32.18 -71.65
CA ASP A 34 -76.96 31.00 -72.48
C ASP A 34 -76.90 29.68 -71.69
N ASN A 35 -76.22 29.66 -70.54
CA ASN A 35 -76.04 28.46 -69.71
C ASN A 35 -76.67 28.58 -68.30
N LEU A 36 -77.52 29.58 -68.06
CA LEU A 36 -78.11 29.89 -66.75
C LEU A 36 -78.80 28.68 -66.10
N SER A 37 -79.55 27.89 -66.88
CA SER A 37 -80.27 26.72 -66.37
C SER A 37 -79.32 25.61 -65.92
N GLU A 38 -78.29 25.32 -66.72
CA GLU A 38 -77.26 24.33 -66.41
C GLU A 38 -76.44 24.78 -65.19
N ALA A 39 -75.97 26.03 -65.18
CA ALA A 39 -75.21 26.60 -64.07
C ALA A 39 -75.98 26.61 -62.74
N LEU A 40 -77.29 26.85 -62.77
CA LEU A 40 -78.14 26.77 -61.58
C LEU A 40 -78.34 25.33 -61.10
N SER A 41 -78.45 24.36 -62.00
CA SER A 41 -78.52 22.94 -61.64
C SER A 41 -77.21 22.50 -60.98
N THR A 42 -76.07 22.81 -61.59
CA THR A 42 -74.75 22.50 -61.03
C THR A 42 -74.53 23.17 -59.68
N LEU A 43 -74.90 24.45 -59.54
CA LEU A 43 -74.81 25.16 -58.27
C LEU A 43 -75.73 24.55 -57.20
N SER A 44 -76.93 24.10 -57.58
CA SER A 44 -77.85 23.39 -56.69
C SER A 44 -77.22 22.10 -56.16
N GLU A 45 -76.60 21.30 -57.03
CA GLU A 45 -75.94 20.05 -56.64
C GLU A 45 -74.73 20.29 -55.72
N GLU A 46 -73.91 21.31 -55.99
CA GLU A 46 -72.77 21.66 -55.13
C GLU A 46 -73.21 22.20 -53.76
N LEU A 47 -74.30 22.97 -53.71
CA LEU A 47 -74.86 23.43 -52.44
C LEU A 47 -75.47 22.27 -51.63
N GLU A 48 -76.10 21.29 -52.31
CA GLU A 48 -76.58 20.05 -51.68
C GLU A 48 -75.42 19.23 -51.09
N SER A 49 -74.32 19.09 -51.84
CA SER A 49 -73.14 18.34 -51.41
C SER A 49 -72.49 18.93 -50.16
N LEU A 50 -72.58 20.25 -50.01
CA LEU A 50 -72.12 21.00 -48.83
C LEU A 50 -73.15 21.04 -47.68
N GLY A 51 -74.33 20.42 -47.85
CA GLY A 51 -75.36 20.33 -46.82
C GLY A 51 -76.24 21.59 -46.68
N PHE A 52 -76.15 22.54 -47.60
CA PHE A 52 -77.15 23.61 -47.73
C PHE A 52 -78.38 23.06 -48.45
N LEU A 53 -79.58 23.61 -48.21
CA LEU A 53 -80.85 23.06 -48.74
C LEU A 53 -81.24 23.70 -50.10
N PRO A 54 -81.17 23.00 -51.23
CA PRO A 54 -81.49 23.57 -52.54
C PRO A 54 -82.37 22.58 -53.32
N THR A 55 -83.69 22.60 -53.08
CA THR A 55 -84.64 21.62 -53.66
C THR A 55 -84.95 21.89 -55.15
N ALA A 56 -83.92 21.99 -55.99
CA ALA A 56 -83.90 22.50 -57.37
C ALA A 56 -84.10 24.02 -57.51
N LEU A 57 -83.02 24.71 -57.92
CA LEU A 57 -83.05 26.06 -58.48
C LEU A 57 -83.37 25.94 -59.98
N ASN A 58 -84.65 25.90 -60.35
CA ASN A 58 -85.05 25.72 -61.75
C ASN A 58 -85.69 26.99 -62.30
N ILE A 59 -85.15 27.52 -63.41
CA ILE A 59 -85.73 28.60 -64.20
C ILE A 59 -86.08 28.04 -65.58
N ASN A 60 -87.36 27.74 -65.80
CA ASN A 60 -87.94 27.37 -67.10
C ASN A 60 -88.42 28.64 -67.84
N GLU A 61 -88.45 28.60 -69.18
CA GLU A 61 -88.85 29.72 -70.04
C GLU A 61 -90.31 30.22 -69.84
N SER A 62 -91.17 29.41 -69.20
CA SER A 62 -92.60 29.71 -68.98
C SER A 62 -92.95 30.08 -67.53
N GLN A 63 -92.05 30.72 -66.79
CA GLN A 63 -92.21 30.94 -65.34
C GLN A 63 -92.87 32.27 -64.96
N SER A 64 -93.69 32.21 -63.90
CA SER A 64 -94.25 33.39 -63.24
C SER A 64 -93.19 34.11 -62.39
N LEU A 65 -93.38 35.41 -62.18
CA LEU A 65 -92.52 36.25 -61.32
C LEU A 65 -92.33 35.66 -59.90
N GLU A 66 -93.30 34.91 -59.39
CA GLU A 66 -93.25 34.21 -58.10
C GLU A 66 -92.19 33.09 -58.06
N SER A 67 -92.00 32.34 -59.15
CA SER A 67 -91.00 31.26 -59.23
C SER A 67 -89.56 31.80 -59.17
N ILE A 68 -89.32 32.92 -59.86
CA ILE A 68 -88.02 33.62 -59.83
C ILE A 68 -87.74 34.15 -58.43
N LYS A 69 -88.73 34.79 -57.78
CA LYS A 69 -88.60 35.25 -56.39
C LYS A 69 -88.26 34.11 -55.42
N SER A 70 -88.95 32.98 -55.53
CA SER A 70 -88.67 31.79 -54.69
C SER A 70 -87.24 31.28 -54.88
N THR A 71 -86.79 31.19 -56.14
CA THR A 71 -85.43 30.76 -56.50
C THR A 71 -84.37 31.71 -55.95
N CYS A 72 -84.59 33.03 -56.05
CA CYS A 72 -83.69 34.04 -55.44
C CYS A 72 -83.64 33.91 -53.92
N VAL A 73 -84.77 33.70 -53.24
CA VAL A 73 -84.80 33.53 -51.78
C VAL A 73 -84.00 32.29 -51.35
N LYS A 74 -84.15 31.17 -52.05
CA LYS A 74 -83.36 29.94 -51.80
C LYS A 74 -81.86 30.21 -51.98
N LEU A 75 -81.48 30.87 -53.08
CA LEU A 75 -80.07 31.18 -53.38
C LEU A 75 -79.45 32.14 -52.36
N ILE A 76 -80.18 33.18 -51.93
CA ILE A 76 -79.72 34.14 -50.91
C ILE A 76 -79.48 33.43 -49.58
N ASN A 77 -80.41 32.55 -49.16
CA ASN A 77 -80.27 31.81 -47.91
C ASN A 77 -79.11 30.81 -47.96
N ALA A 78 -78.94 30.09 -49.07
CA ALA A 78 -77.81 29.19 -49.26
C ALA A 78 -76.47 29.95 -49.28
N SER A 79 -76.42 31.10 -49.97
CA SER A 79 -75.24 31.97 -50.00
C SER A 79 -74.90 32.50 -48.60
N TRP A 80 -75.91 32.89 -47.82
CA TRP A 80 -75.73 33.31 -46.43
C TRP A 80 -75.18 32.17 -45.56
N GLY A 81 -75.74 30.97 -45.69
CA GLY A 81 -75.24 29.77 -45.00
C GLY A 81 -73.77 29.49 -45.33
N LEU A 82 -73.42 29.55 -46.61
CA LEU A 82 -72.05 29.32 -47.10
C LEU A 82 -71.07 30.36 -46.55
N VAL A 83 -71.44 31.64 -46.52
CA VAL A 83 -70.62 32.70 -45.90
C VAL A 83 -70.44 32.47 -44.41
N HIS A 84 -71.50 32.03 -43.71
CA HIS A 84 -71.43 31.77 -42.28
C HIS A 84 -70.52 30.58 -41.95
N GLU A 85 -70.69 29.46 -42.65
CA GLU A 85 -69.83 28.27 -42.51
C GLU A 85 -68.39 28.57 -42.87
N HIS A 86 -68.15 29.32 -43.96
CA HIS A 86 -66.79 29.74 -44.31
C HIS A 86 -66.13 30.54 -43.19
N ARG A 87 -66.85 31.47 -42.55
CA ARG A 87 -66.34 32.22 -41.39
C ARG A 87 -66.08 31.32 -40.18
N MET A 88 -66.91 30.30 -39.94
CA MET A 88 -66.67 29.31 -38.88
C MET A 88 -65.41 28.50 -39.17
N LEU A 89 -65.29 27.94 -40.38
CA LEU A 89 -64.14 27.17 -40.82
C LEU A 89 -62.84 27.97 -40.71
N MET A 90 -62.86 29.25 -41.08
CA MET A 90 -61.68 30.12 -40.94
C MET A 90 -61.24 30.29 -39.49
N ARG A 91 -62.19 30.50 -38.55
CA ARG A 91 -61.85 30.58 -37.12
C ARG A 91 -61.30 29.27 -36.57
N VAL A 92 -61.89 28.14 -36.94
CA VAL A 92 -61.40 26.81 -36.52
C VAL A 92 -60.01 26.56 -37.10
N ASN A 93 -59.76 26.94 -38.35
CA ASN A 93 -58.46 26.82 -39.00
C ASN A 93 -57.39 27.71 -38.35
N GLU A 94 -57.72 28.95 -37.99
CA GLU A 94 -56.84 29.84 -37.21
C GLU A 94 -56.48 29.21 -35.86
N GLN A 95 -57.48 28.73 -35.11
CA GLN A 95 -57.26 28.07 -33.84
C GLN A 95 -56.40 26.79 -33.97
N ALA A 96 -56.64 25.98 -34.99
CA ALA A 96 -55.84 24.79 -35.27
C ALA A 96 -54.39 25.15 -35.62
N SER A 97 -54.19 26.21 -36.41
CA SER A 97 -52.87 26.72 -36.75
C SER A 97 -52.11 27.19 -35.51
N ASP A 98 -52.77 27.91 -34.60
CA ASP A 98 -52.18 28.35 -33.33
C ASP A 98 -51.76 27.19 -32.44
N VAL A 99 -52.63 26.18 -32.28
CA VAL A 99 -52.30 24.98 -31.52
C VAL A 99 -51.14 24.24 -32.15
N GLN A 100 -51.14 24.07 -33.47
CA GLN A 100 -50.04 23.43 -34.19
C GLN A 100 -48.71 24.17 -33.98
N HIS A 101 -48.71 25.50 -34.05
CA HIS A 101 -47.51 26.31 -33.79
C HIS A 101 -46.98 26.12 -32.37
N ARG A 102 -47.88 26.13 -31.36
CA ARG A 102 -47.49 25.90 -29.95
C ARG A 102 -46.90 24.51 -29.77
N THR A 103 -47.59 23.47 -30.26
CA THR A 103 -47.11 22.08 -30.16
C THR A 103 -45.79 21.87 -30.90
N ALA A 104 -45.58 22.51 -32.05
CA ALA A 104 -44.30 22.45 -32.76
C ALA A 104 -43.17 23.08 -31.96
N SER A 105 -43.42 24.23 -31.31
CA SER A 105 -42.47 24.89 -30.42
C SER A 105 -42.12 24.02 -29.20
N ASP A 106 -43.13 23.44 -28.55
CA ASP A 106 -42.94 22.56 -27.39
C ASP A 106 -42.14 21.31 -27.76
N ASN A 107 -42.46 20.69 -28.90
CA ASN A 107 -41.72 19.54 -29.41
C ASN A 107 -40.25 19.88 -29.72
N SER A 108 -39.98 21.07 -30.29
CA SER A 108 -38.61 21.53 -30.52
C SER A 108 -37.85 21.71 -29.21
N SER A 109 -38.49 22.34 -28.21
CA SER A 109 -37.91 22.52 -26.87
C SER A 109 -37.61 21.18 -26.20
N LEU A 110 -38.56 20.23 -26.23
CA LEU A 110 -38.39 18.88 -25.69
C LEU A 110 -37.27 18.12 -26.40
N THR A 111 -37.20 18.21 -27.74
CA THR A 111 -36.13 17.58 -28.52
C THR A 111 -34.76 18.10 -28.10
N ASN A 112 -34.62 19.41 -27.92
CA ASN A 112 -33.39 20.05 -27.44
C ASN A 112 -33.06 19.65 -25.99
N HIS A 113 -34.08 19.47 -25.14
CA HIS A 113 -33.88 19.00 -23.78
C HIS A 113 -33.38 17.55 -23.76
N VAL A 114 -34.01 16.65 -24.53
CA VAL A 114 -33.57 15.26 -24.69
C VAL A 114 -32.14 15.19 -25.21
N LYS A 115 -31.79 16.01 -26.21
CA LYS A 115 -30.41 16.07 -26.73
C LYS A 115 -29.40 16.42 -25.63
N ARG A 116 -29.66 17.48 -24.86
CA ARG A 116 -28.79 17.89 -23.75
C ARG A 116 -28.69 16.81 -22.66
N LEU A 117 -29.78 16.12 -22.35
CA LEU A 117 -29.78 15.03 -21.39
C LEU A 117 -28.92 13.86 -21.87
N LYS A 118 -28.98 13.50 -23.15
CA LYS A 118 -28.11 12.46 -23.74
C LYS A 118 -26.63 12.83 -23.66
N GLU A 119 -26.27 14.05 -24.05
CA GLU A 119 -24.89 14.54 -23.95
C GLU A 119 -24.38 14.53 -22.50
N ASN A 120 -25.23 14.89 -21.54
CA ASN A 120 -24.87 14.84 -20.12
C ASN A 120 -24.72 13.40 -19.62
N LEU A 121 -25.58 12.48 -20.06
CA LEU A 121 -25.48 11.06 -19.73
C LEU A 121 -24.14 10.48 -20.22
N GLU A 122 -23.78 10.74 -21.48
CA GLU A 122 -22.53 10.28 -22.09
C GLU A 122 -21.31 10.82 -21.32
N LYS A 123 -21.31 12.11 -20.98
CA LYS A 123 -20.26 12.72 -20.14
C LYS A 123 -20.14 12.04 -18.78
N LYS A 124 -21.27 11.77 -18.12
CA LYS A 124 -21.27 11.10 -16.80
C LYS A 124 -20.79 9.65 -16.90
N GLN A 125 -21.17 8.95 -17.97
CA GLN A 125 -20.72 7.59 -18.23
C GLN A 125 -19.20 7.54 -18.47
N TYR A 126 -18.66 8.48 -19.24
CA TYR A 126 -17.22 8.62 -19.42
C TYR A 126 -16.48 8.85 -18.09
N LEU A 127 -16.94 9.81 -17.29
CA LEU A 127 -16.34 10.11 -15.98
C LEU A 127 -16.42 8.92 -15.02
N LEU A 128 -17.51 8.16 -15.06
CA LEU A 128 -17.65 6.93 -14.27
C LEU A 128 -16.60 5.89 -14.68
N CYS A 129 -16.42 5.65 -15.98
CA CYS A 129 -15.40 4.72 -16.48
C CYS A 129 -13.98 5.15 -16.09
N GLU A 130 -13.68 6.44 -16.20
CA GLU A 130 -12.38 7.00 -15.78
C GLU A 130 -12.14 6.78 -14.28
N SER A 131 -13.16 7.05 -13.45
CA SER A 131 -13.10 6.84 -12.01
C SER A 131 -12.90 5.36 -11.65
N GLN A 132 -13.62 4.45 -12.32
CA GLN A 132 -13.49 3.01 -12.11
C GLN A 132 -12.10 2.50 -12.48
N GLU A 133 -11.51 2.96 -13.59
CA GLU A 133 -10.14 2.57 -13.96
C GLU A 133 -9.11 3.14 -12.97
N ARG A 134 -9.32 4.36 -12.47
CA ARG A 134 -8.49 4.93 -11.40
C ARG A 134 -8.56 4.10 -10.12
N GLU A 135 -9.77 3.71 -9.71
CA GLU A 135 -9.99 2.83 -8.56
C GLU A 135 -9.29 1.48 -8.75
N ARG A 136 -9.43 0.86 -9.92
CA ARG A 136 -8.77 -0.41 -10.25
C ARG A 136 -7.24 -0.29 -10.13
N ARG A 137 -6.64 0.78 -10.67
CA ARG A 137 -5.19 1.03 -10.56
C ARG A 137 -4.75 1.21 -9.11
N LEU A 138 -5.51 1.96 -8.32
CA LEU A 138 -5.22 2.16 -6.90
C LEU A 138 -5.32 0.85 -6.12
N LYS A 139 -6.31 0.02 -6.41
CA LYS A 139 -6.45 -1.31 -5.79
C LYS A 139 -5.23 -2.19 -6.05
N VAL A 140 -4.79 -2.28 -7.31
CA VAL A 140 -3.57 -3.02 -7.67
C VAL A 140 -2.34 -2.47 -6.96
N LYS A 141 -2.21 -1.14 -6.85
CA LYS A 141 -1.10 -0.50 -6.12
C LYS A 141 -1.14 -0.85 -4.63
N CYS A 142 -2.31 -0.79 -4.00
CA CYS A 142 -2.48 -1.17 -2.60
C CYS A 142 -2.12 -2.64 -2.36
N GLU A 143 -2.52 -3.54 -3.27
CA GLU A 143 -2.16 -4.97 -3.20
C GLU A 143 -0.65 -5.20 -3.36
N SER A 144 0.04 -4.44 -4.22
CA SER A 144 1.50 -4.47 -4.32
C SER A 144 2.17 -4.03 -3.02
N LEU A 145 1.80 -2.84 -2.53
CA LEU A 145 2.35 -2.28 -1.29
C LEU A 145 2.09 -3.18 -0.08
N SER A 146 0.93 -3.84 -0.02
CA SER A 146 0.62 -4.80 1.05
C SER A 146 1.54 -6.01 1.01
N ARG A 147 1.87 -6.53 -0.18
CA ARG A 147 2.83 -7.64 -0.35
C ARG A 147 4.24 -7.21 0.03
N GLU A 148 4.69 -6.04 -0.42
CA GLU A 148 5.99 -5.46 -0.07
C GLU A 148 6.11 -5.25 1.44
N PHE A 149 5.10 -4.66 2.08
CA PHE A 149 5.07 -4.46 3.53
C PHE A 149 5.15 -5.79 4.30
N LYS A 150 4.45 -6.83 3.84
CA LYS A 150 4.53 -8.16 4.45
C LYS A 150 5.93 -8.73 4.32
N HIS A 151 6.55 -8.62 3.14
CA HIS A 151 7.92 -9.07 2.91
C HIS A 151 8.91 -8.36 3.83
N GLU A 152 8.84 -7.03 3.91
CA GLU A 152 9.71 -6.23 4.76
C GLU A 152 9.56 -6.58 6.24
N LYS A 153 8.33 -6.84 6.68
CA LYS A 153 8.03 -7.31 8.04
C LYS A 153 8.68 -8.66 8.32
N ASP A 154 8.60 -9.60 7.38
CA ASP A 154 9.18 -10.93 7.52
C ASP A 154 10.73 -10.86 7.57
N GLU A 155 11.36 -10.03 6.73
CA GLU A 155 12.80 -9.79 6.77
C GLU A 155 13.24 -9.09 8.06
N ALA A 156 12.50 -8.10 8.56
CA ALA A 156 12.77 -7.46 9.85
C ALA A 156 12.73 -8.47 11.01
N VAL A 157 11.75 -9.39 11.01
CA VAL A 157 11.66 -10.47 12.01
C VAL A 157 12.86 -11.41 11.91
N LYS A 158 13.29 -11.77 10.70
CA LYS A 158 14.45 -12.63 10.45
C LYS A 158 15.75 -11.98 10.93
N LEU A 159 15.98 -10.72 10.60
CA LEU A 159 17.15 -9.96 11.05
C LEU A 159 17.17 -9.83 12.58
N ARG A 160 16.02 -9.59 13.21
CA ARG A 160 15.91 -9.55 14.68
C ARG A 160 16.32 -10.88 15.32
N LYS A 161 15.89 -12.01 14.75
CA LYS A 161 16.30 -13.34 15.23
C LYS A 161 17.81 -13.58 15.06
N GLN A 162 18.39 -13.15 13.94
CA GLN A 162 19.83 -13.25 13.72
C GLN A 162 20.62 -12.40 14.71
N LEU A 163 20.18 -11.17 14.99
CA LEU A 163 20.79 -10.29 15.98
C LEU A 163 20.75 -10.94 17.37
N GLN A 164 19.58 -11.43 17.81
CA GLN A 164 19.44 -12.12 19.09
C GLN A 164 20.36 -13.35 19.18
N SER A 165 20.48 -14.13 18.11
CA SER A 165 21.39 -15.27 18.08
C SER A 165 22.86 -14.85 18.21
N LYS A 166 23.27 -13.76 17.53
CA LYS A 166 24.61 -13.20 17.66
C LYS A 166 24.88 -12.66 19.06
N ASP A 167 23.93 -11.96 19.68
CA ASP A 167 24.08 -11.45 21.04
C ASP A 167 24.32 -12.60 22.04
N ILE A 168 23.58 -13.71 21.89
CA ILE A 168 23.79 -14.92 22.69
C ILE A 168 25.20 -15.50 22.44
N GLN A 169 25.63 -15.63 21.19
CA GLN A 169 26.97 -16.11 20.85
C GLN A 169 28.07 -15.23 21.44
N HIS A 170 27.96 -13.91 21.31
CA HIS A 170 28.89 -12.94 21.88
C HIS A 170 28.90 -13.02 23.41
N ALA A 171 27.76 -13.16 24.07
CA ALA A 171 27.70 -13.33 25.51
C ALA A 171 28.41 -14.62 25.98
N HIS A 172 28.26 -15.73 25.25
CA HIS A 172 28.99 -16.97 25.52
C HIS A 172 30.50 -16.81 25.30
N GLU A 173 30.90 -16.12 24.23
CA GLU A 173 32.31 -15.84 23.91
C GLU A 173 32.97 -15.01 25.02
N VAL A 174 32.31 -13.92 25.44
CA VAL A 174 32.78 -13.06 26.53
C VAL A 174 32.94 -13.87 27.81
N LYS A 175 31.95 -14.71 28.18
CA LYS A 175 32.07 -15.59 29.36
C LYS A 175 33.24 -16.56 29.24
N ARG A 176 33.47 -17.16 28.06
CA ARG A 176 34.59 -18.09 27.82
C ARG A 176 35.94 -17.39 27.95
N LEU A 177 36.07 -16.19 27.39
CA LEU A 177 37.28 -15.36 27.50
C LEU A 177 37.52 -14.91 28.94
N GLN A 178 36.47 -14.50 29.66
CA GLN A 178 36.56 -14.13 31.08
C GLN A 178 37.06 -15.30 31.93
N GLN A 179 36.52 -16.50 31.73
CA GLN A 179 36.96 -17.72 32.43
C GLN A 179 38.41 -18.08 32.09
N SER A 180 38.78 -18.00 30.82
CA SER A 180 40.17 -18.27 30.37
C SER A 180 41.15 -17.26 30.96
N GLY A 181 40.77 -15.97 30.96
CA GLY A 181 41.54 -14.92 31.61
C GLY A 181 41.68 -15.14 33.12
N HIS A 182 40.64 -15.62 33.80
CA HIS A 182 40.74 -15.98 35.21
C HIS A 182 41.73 -17.12 35.44
N LYS A 183 41.65 -18.21 34.64
CA LYS A 183 42.62 -19.32 34.73
C LYS A 183 44.06 -18.86 34.50
N LEU A 184 44.30 -17.99 33.52
CA LEU A 184 45.62 -17.43 33.26
C LEU A 184 46.13 -16.57 34.42
N ARG A 185 45.26 -15.74 35.02
CA ARG A 185 45.60 -14.97 36.23
C ARG A 185 45.97 -15.90 37.39
N ASP A 186 45.20 -16.96 37.61
CA ASP A 186 45.46 -17.92 38.68
C ASP A 186 46.79 -18.67 38.47
N GLN A 187 47.08 -19.04 37.22
CA GLN A 187 48.38 -19.64 36.85
C GLN A 187 49.54 -18.68 37.09
N LEU A 188 49.39 -17.41 36.69
CA LEU A 188 50.39 -16.38 36.92
C LEU A 188 50.63 -16.17 38.43
N GLN A 189 49.55 -16.10 39.22
CA GLN A 189 49.66 -15.96 40.67
C GLN A 189 50.38 -17.15 41.30
N LYS A 190 50.13 -18.38 40.83
CA LYS A 190 50.87 -19.57 41.26
C LYS A 190 52.34 -19.49 40.87
N SER A 191 52.67 -19.13 39.63
CA SER A 191 54.07 -19.02 39.20
C SER A 191 54.84 -17.90 39.92
N VAL A 192 54.19 -16.77 40.19
CA VAL A 192 54.78 -15.66 40.95
C VAL A 192 54.88 -16.02 42.45
N GLY A 193 53.90 -16.73 43.01
CA GLY A 193 53.96 -17.22 44.39
C GLY A 193 55.01 -18.32 44.60
N MET A 194 55.36 -19.07 43.55
CA MET A 194 56.44 -20.06 43.54
C MET A 194 57.81 -19.47 43.16
N TYR A 195 57.87 -18.20 42.78
CA TYR A 195 59.13 -17.53 42.48
C TYR A 195 59.86 -17.23 43.80
N VAL A 196 60.80 -18.09 44.18
CA VAL A 196 61.81 -17.77 45.18
C VAL A 196 62.88 -16.93 44.48
N PRO A 197 63.10 -15.66 44.87
CA PRO A 197 64.16 -14.85 44.29
C PRO A 197 65.50 -15.58 44.38
N ARG A 198 66.30 -15.55 43.30
CA ARG A 198 67.60 -16.23 43.22
C ARG A 198 68.49 -15.96 44.44
N ASP A 199 68.41 -14.75 44.97
CA ASP A 199 69.17 -14.32 46.15
C ASP A 199 68.72 -15.03 47.42
N LYS A 200 67.40 -15.20 47.63
CA LYS A 200 66.87 -15.98 48.77
C LYS A 200 67.15 -17.47 48.66
N ALA A 201 67.09 -18.03 47.45
CA ALA A 201 67.46 -19.43 47.23
C ALA A 201 68.95 -19.66 47.53
N SER A 202 69.82 -18.76 47.07
CA SER A 202 71.26 -18.81 47.32
C SER A 202 71.58 -18.58 48.80
N GLN A 203 70.86 -17.67 49.46
CA GLN A 203 70.99 -17.42 50.89
C GLN A 203 70.59 -18.63 51.73
N ASN A 204 69.48 -19.30 51.42
CA ASN A 204 69.08 -20.53 52.11
C ASN A 204 70.13 -21.66 51.96
N ILE A 205 70.73 -21.79 50.77
CA ILE A 205 71.82 -22.75 50.52
C ILE A 205 73.06 -22.36 51.33
N GLN A 206 73.39 -21.07 51.39
CA GLN A 206 74.53 -20.55 52.16
C GLN A 206 74.35 -20.77 53.67
N GLU A 207 73.16 -20.48 54.21
CA GLU A 207 72.83 -20.68 55.62
C GLU A 207 72.91 -22.17 56.01
N GLU A 208 72.50 -23.06 55.12
CA GLU A 208 72.62 -24.51 55.33
C GLU A 208 74.08 -24.97 55.30
N HIS A 209 74.89 -24.47 54.36
CA HIS A 209 76.34 -24.72 54.36
C HIS A 209 77.03 -24.17 55.62
N GLU A 210 76.61 -23.01 56.10
CA GLU A 210 77.16 -22.40 57.31
C GLU A 210 76.80 -23.21 58.57
N ARG A 211 75.57 -23.76 58.65
CA ARG A 211 75.21 -24.75 59.70
C ARG A 211 76.10 -25.98 59.65
N GLN A 212 76.31 -26.56 58.47
CA GLN A 212 77.15 -27.74 58.32
C GLN A 212 78.61 -27.44 58.71
N LEU A 213 79.15 -26.30 58.29
CA LEU A 213 80.49 -25.86 58.70
C LEU A 213 80.60 -25.68 60.23
N ASN A 214 79.57 -25.12 60.87
CA ASN A 214 79.54 -24.99 62.33
C ASN A 214 79.47 -26.35 63.03
N MET A 215 78.71 -27.31 62.49
CA MET A 215 78.71 -28.68 62.99
C MET A 215 80.10 -29.32 62.88
N TYR A 216 80.77 -29.19 61.73
CA TYR A 216 82.12 -29.73 61.55
C TYR A 216 83.13 -29.07 62.49
N LYS A 217 83.08 -27.75 62.68
CA LYS A 217 83.93 -27.04 63.65
C LYS A 217 83.72 -27.58 65.07
N GLN A 218 82.48 -27.77 65.50
CA GLN A 218 82.19 -28.34 66.83
C GLN A 218 82.75 -29.75 66.98
N THR A 219 82.62 -30.60 65.96
CA THR A 219 83.21 -31.94 65.97
C THR A 219 84.73 -31.89 66.09
N ILE A 220 85.39 -30.99 65.35
CA ILE A 220 86.85 -30.81 65.42
C ILE A 220 87.27 -30.38 66.82
N CYS A 221 86.58 -29.41 67.45
CA CYS A 221 86.90 -29.00 68.82
C CYS A 221 86.81 -30.17 69.80
N ARG A 222 85.75 -30.98 69.73
CA ARG A 222 85.60 -32.17 70.59
C ARG A 222 86.72 -33.18 70.37
N LEU A 223 87.15 -33.40 69.13
CA LEU A 223 88.26 -34.30 68.82
C LEU A 223 89.59 -33.75 69.33
N GLN A 224 89.82 -32.43 69.25
CA GLN A 224 91.01 -31.79 69.80
C GLN A 224 91.06 -31.88 71.33
N GLU A 225 89.94 -31.63 72.02
CA GLU A 225 89.81 -31.82 73.47
C GLU A 225 90.08 -33.27 73.86
N SER A 226 89.47 -34.23 73.14
CA SER A 226 89.70 -35.67 73.36
C SER A 226 91.16 -36.05 73.16
N ASN A 227 91.82 -35.54 72.12
CA ASN A 227 93.24 -35.82 71.88
C ASN A 227 94.14 -35.19 72.95
N SER A 228 93.80 -33.99 73.44
CA SER A 228 94.53 -33.35 74.54
C SER A 228 94.42 -34.16 75.83
N GLN A 229 93.24 -34.71 76.10
CA GLN A 229 93.04 -35.59 77.26
C GLN A 229 93.85 -36.87 77.13
N LEU A 230 93.83 -37.52 75.95
CA LEU A 230 94.64 -38.71 75.71
C LEU A 230 96.15 -38.44 75.87
N LEU A 231 96.62 -37.27 75.46
CA LEU A 231 98.02 -36.87 75.65
C LEU A 231 98.38 -36.69 77.13
N LEU A 232 97.47 -36.09 77.92
CA LEU A 232 97.63 -36.01 79.38
C LEU A 232 97.69 -37.40 80.00
N ASP A 233 96.75 -38.27 79.66
CA ASP A 233 96.71 -39.65 80.17
C ASP A 233 97.98 -40.44 79.78
N ILE A 234 98.52 -40.24 78.56
CA ILE A 234 99.80 -40.82 78.13
C ILE A 234 100.95 -40.29 78.99
N ASN A 235 100.95 -39.00 79.32
CA ASN A 235 102.01 -38.39 80.12
C ASN A 235 101.95 -38.89 81.57
N ASP A 236 100.75 -38.99 82.15
CA ASP A 236 100.53 -39.55 83.49
C ASP A 236 100.96 -41.04 83.55
N LEU A 237 100.65 -41.82 82.51
CA LEU A 237 101.12 -43.20 82.38
C LEU A 237 102.64 -43.29 82.23
N LYS A 238 103.26 -42.34 81.53
CA LYS A 238 104.72 -42.25 81.37
C LYS A 238 105.39 -41.91 82.70
N ASP A 239 104.82 -41.00 83.48
CA ASP A 239 105.30 -40.65 84.82
C ASP A 239 105.13 -41.83 85.78
N ALA A 240 104.00 -42.56 85.71
CA ALA A 240 103.80 -43.79 86.47
C ALA A 240 104.80 -44.90 86.08
N LEU A 241 105.11 -45.05 84.80
CA LEU A 241 106.16 -45.96 84.31
C LEU A 241 107.55 -45.53 84.75
N SER A 242 107.83 -44.22 84.80
CA SER A 242 109.09 -43.68 85.33
C SER A 242 109.25 -44.00 86.82
N LEU A 243 108.19 -43.81 87.61
CA LEU A 243 108.16 -44.19 89.02
C LEU A 243 108.30 -45.71 89.21
N HIS A 244 107.73 -46.52 88.30
CA HIS A 244 107.93 -47.97 88.31
C HIS A 244 109.36 -48.37 87.91
N SER A 245 109.99 -47.66 86.97
CA SER A 245 111.40 -47.83 86.60
C SER A 245 112.31 -47.49 87.77
N GLU A 246 112.10 -46.33 88.41
CA GLU A 246 112.84 -45.93 89.62
C GLU A 246 112.61 -46.90 90.78
N ALA A 247 111.41 -47.46 90.92
CA ALA A 247 111.13 -48.51 91.90
C ALA A 247 111.87 -49.83 91.57
N ILE A 248 111.98 -50.20 90.29
CA ILE A 248 112.76 -51.37 89.86
C ILE A 248 114.26 -51.12 90.07
N ASP A 249 114.75 -49.91 89.81
CA ASP A 249 116.14 -49.52 90.03
C ASP A 249 116.49 -49.51 91.53
N LEU A 250 115.62 -48.98 92.38
CA LEU A 250 115.76 -49.04 93.85
C LEU A 250 115.62 -50.48 94.38
N GLN A 251 114.83 -51.33 93.73
CA GLN A 251 114.71 -52.74 94.08
C GLN A 251 115.93 -53.55 93.62
N ALA A 252 116.58 -53.16 92.51
CA ALA A 252 117.89 -53.67 92.10
C ALA A 252 119.00 -53.23 93.07
N GLU A 253 118.96 -51.99 93.55
CA GLU A 253 119.91 -51.43 94.52
C GLU A 253 119.77 -52.06 95.93
N ALA A 254 118.54 -52.39 96.35
CA ALA A 254 118.26 -53.12 97.59
C ALA A 254 118.61 -54.63 97.52
N SER A 255 118.86 -55.17 96.32
CA SER A 255 119.12 -56.61 96.09
C SER A 255 120.61 -57.00 96.02
N GLY A 256 121.52 -56.03 95.98
CA GLY A 256 122.97 -56.25 96.14
C GLY A 256 123.56 -57.33 95.24
N ILE A 257 123.56 -57.16 93.90
CA ILE A 257 124.40 -57.97 93.01
C ILE A 257 124.97 -57.13 91.84
N TRP A 258 126.31 -57.19 91.77
CA TRP A 258 127.24 -56.91 90.65
C TRP A 258 128.03 -55.58 90.68
N ASN A 259 129.32 -55.76 90.96
CA ASN A 259 130.42 -54.94 90.42
C ASN A 259 130.86 -55.50 89.05
N ASP A 260 131.34 -54.56 88.22
CA ASP A 260 132.30 -54.64 87.11
C ASP A 260 131.94 -55.35 85.78
N ALA A 261 131.84 -54.56 84.69
CA ALA A 261 132.94 -54.37 83.73
C ALA A 261 132.63 -53.30 82.65
N ASP A 262 133.67 -52.53 82.30
CA ASP A 262 133.83 -51.42 81.31
C ASP A 262 133.12 -51.64 79.94
N ILE A 263 132.53 -50.63 79.28
CA ILE A 263 133.07 -49.37 78.68
C ILE A 263 132.03 -48.25 78.78
#